data_AF-A0AAU1UN35-F1
#
_entry.id   AF-A0AAU1UN35-F1
#
_cell.length_a   1.000
_cell.length_b   1.000
_cell.length_c   1.000
_cell.angle_alpha   90.00
_cell.angle_beta   90.00
_cell.angle_gamma   90.00
#
_symmetry.space_group_name_H-M   'P 1'
#
loop_
_entity.id
_entity.type
_entity.pdbx_description
1 polymer ?
#
loop_
_entity_poly.entity_id
_entity_poly.type
_entity_poly.pdbx_seq_one_letter_code
_entity_poly.pdbx_strand_id
1 'polypeptide(L)'
;MTPRAGSTPRGAGAVRRDARHGLLHGARLNGASFLDARVEGADLTGASVRETSLKPVLDDRTRVQGLTGTVFGPASLEGSGPPRELAGPELDEWLNNRGAAVQVLHSRTGPA
;
A
#
# COMPACT_ATOMS: atom_id res chain seq x y z
N MET A 1 32.49 20.39 29.94
CA MET A 1 32.87 20.14 28.53
C MET A 1 31.61 20.05 27.69
N THR A 2 31.42 20.97 26.75
CA THR A 2 30.62 20.81 25.54
C THR A 2 31.45 21.46 24.43
N PRO A 3 31.57 20.89 23.21
CA PRO A 3 30.41 20.88 22.29
C PRO A 3 30.33 19.72 21.27
N ARG A 4 29.14 19.63 20.65
CA ARG A 4 28.82 19.24 19.26
C ARG A 4 29.23 17.85 18.74
N ALA A 5 28.25 16.98 18.63
CA ALA A 5 28.06 16.19 17.41
C ALA A 5 26.76 16.64 16.73
N GLY A 6 26.90 17.37 15.63
CA GLY A 6 25.79 17.55 14.69
C GLY A 6 25.69 16.31 13.81
N SER A 7 24.47 15.84 13.58
CA SER A 7 24.10 15.02 12.44
C SER A 7 22.58 15.02 12.32
N THR A 8 22.06 16.01 11.59
CA THR A 8 20.78 15.88 10.88
C THR A 8 21.16 15.62 9.42
N PRO A 9 20.59 14.59 8.78
CA PRO A 9 19.46 14.84 7.88
C PRO A 9 18.29 13.88 8.18
N ARG A 10 17.05 14.38 8.25
CA ARG A 10 16.10 14.29 7.14
C ARG A 10 15.98 12.88 6.55
N GLY A 11 15.00 12.14 7.04
CA GLY A 11 14.33 11.07 6.32
C GLY A 11 12.90 11.07 6.82
N ALA A 12 11.96 11.30 5.91
CA ALA A 12 10.54 11.52 6.18
C ALA A 12 10.01 10.61 7.29
N GLY A 13 9.22 11.16 8.21
CA GLY A 13 8.46 10.35 9.14
C GLY A 13 7.75 9.26 8.36
N ALA A 14 8.24 8.02 8.50
CA ALA A 14 7.47 6.84 8.15
C ALA A 14 6.31 6.89 9.14
N VAL A 15 5.24 7.58 8.75
CA VAL A 15 4.02 7.58 9.51
C VAL A 15 3.60 6.13 9.44
N ARG A 16 3.88 5.36 10.52
CA ARG A 16 3.16 4.14 10.79
C ARG A 16 1.70 4.56 10.92
N ARG A 17 1.02 4.62 9.78
CA ARG A 17 -0.42 4.75 9.73
C ARG A 17 -0.91 3.37 10.11
N ASP A 18 -1.07 3.13 11.41
CA ASP A 18 -1.88 2.02 11.90
C ASP A 18 -3.32 2.32 11.47
N ALA A 19 -3.65 1.97 10.22
CA ALA A 19 -4.98 2.04 9.66
C ALA A 19 -5.68 0.67 9.79
N ARG A 20 -5.26 -0.13 10.77
CA ARG A 20 -5.90 -1.41 11.11
C ARG A 20 -7.35 -1.09 11.50
N HIS A 21 -8.30 -1.70 10.80
CA HIS A 21 -9.73 -1.36 10.92
C HIS A 21 -10.10 0.09 10.56
N GLY A 22 -9.26 0.81 9.81
CA GLY A 22 -9.56 2.15 9.33
C GLY A 22 -10.69 2.12 8.29
N LEU A 23 -11.74 2.90 8.53
CA LEU A 23 -12.77 3.20 7.54
C LEU A 23 -12.20 4.23 6.57
N LEU A 24 -11.61 3.76 5.47
CA LEU A 24 -11.08 4.58 4.38
C LEU A 24 -12.03 4.56 3.17
N HIS A 25 -13.31 4.26 3.40
CA HIS A 25 -14.34 4.23 2.37
C HIS A 25 -14.40 5.57 1.62
N GLY A 26 -14.23 5.52 0.30
CA GLY A 26 -14.24 6.74 -0.54
C GLY A 26 -13.05 7.69 -0.32
N ALA A 27 -12.03 7.31 0.45
CA ALA A 27 -10.89 8.17 0.72
C ALA A 27 -10.06 8.41 -0.56
N ARG A 28 -9.59 9.65 -0.75
CA ARG A 28 -8.63 9.98 -1.80
C ARG A 28 -7.22 9.92 -1.22
N LEU A 29 -6.45 8.93 -1.66
CA LEU A 29 -5.12 8.58 -1.16
C LEU A 29 -4.02 8.81 -2.21
N ASN A 30 -4.27 9.72 -3.14
CA ASN A 30 -3.38 10.04 -4.25
C ASN A 30 -2.04 10.58 -3.74
N GLY A 31 -0.93 9.99 -4.20
CA GLY A 31 0.43 10.36 -3.80
C GLY A 31 0.76 10.08 -2.34
N ALA A 32 -0.10 9.36 -1.61
CA ALA A 32 0.22 8.96 -0.25
C ALA A 32 1.32 7.89 -0.26
N SER A 33 2.19 7.94 0.74
CA SER A 33 3.22 6.93 0.95
C SER A 33 2.83 6.09 2.16
N PHE A 34 2.53 4.81 1.92
CA PHE A 34 2.14 3.82 2.93
C PHE A 34 3.22 2.74 3.05
N LEU A 35 4.48 3.15 3.03
CA LEU A 35 5.60 2.27 3.33
C LEU A 35 5.43 1.75 4.77
N ASP A 36 5.37 0.42 4.94
CA ASP A 36 5.17 -0.27 6.22
C ASP A 36 3.83 0.05 6.93
N ALA A 37 2.82 0.50 6.19
CA ALA A 37 1.49 0.68 6.76
C ALA A 37 0.79 -0.68 6.93
N ARG A 38 0.26 -0.92 8.13
CA ARG A 38 -0.56 -2.11 8.42
C ARG A 38 -2.02 -1.74 8.19
N VAL A 39 -2.56 -2.23 7.08
CA VAL A 39 -3.97 -2.04 6.65
C VAL A 39 -4.77 -3.33 6.80
N GLU A 40 -4.27 -4.26 7.62
CA GLU A 40 -4.94 -5.51 7.97
C GLU A 40 -6.37 -5.21 8.47
N GLY A 41 -7.38 -5.82 7.83
CA GLY A 41 -8.78 -5.59 8.12
C GLY A 41 -9.29 -4.16 7.85
N ALA A 42 -8.56 -3.33 7.08
CA ALA A 42 -9.04 -2.02 6.68
C ALA A 42 -10.13 -2.13 5.61
N ASP A 43 -11.04 -1.15 5.61
CA ASP A 43 -12.05 -1.01 4.57
C ASP A 43 -11.66 0.11 3.60
N LEU A 44 -11.14 -0.27 2.44
CA LEU A 44 -10.75 0.59 1.33
C LEU A 44 -11.85 0.63 0.24
N THR A 45 -13.07 0.22 0.57
CA THR A 45 -14.16 0.13 -0.40
C THR A 45 -14.42 1.49 -1.06
N GLY A 46 -14.40 1.57 -2.38
CA GLY A 46 -14.65 2.82 -3.12
C GLY A 46 -13.55 3.89 -2.96
N ALA A 47 -12.43 3.59 -2.29
CA ALA A 47 -11.33 4.53 -2.19
C ALA A 47 -10.63 4.73 -3.54
N SER A 48 -9.88 5.83 -3.68
CA SER A 48 -9.09 6.10 -4.87
C SER A 48 -7.63 6.31 -4.49
N VAL A 49 -6.75 5.51 -5.08
CA VAL A 49 -5.29 5.53 -4.92
C VAL A 49 -4.68 5.90 -6.27
N ARG A 50 -3.73 6.82 -6.31
CA ARG A 50 -3.10 7.22 -7.56
C ARG A 50 -1.65 7.56 -7.29
N GLU A 51 -0.76 6.90 -8.00
CA GLU A 51 0.68 7.02 -7.82
C GLU A 51 1.10 6.81 -6.36
N THR A 52 0.36 5.94 -5.67
CA THR A 52 0.51 5.68 -4.24
C THR A 52 1.55 4.57 -4.06
N SER A 53 2.64 4.83 -3.36
CA SER A 53 3.59 3.78 -2.98
C SER A 53 3.04 2.98 -1.81
N LEU A 54 2.73 1.72 -2.08
CA LEU A 54 2.11 0.78 -1.17
C LEU A 54 3.10 -0.36 -0.95
N LYS A 55 3.59 -0.51 0.29
CA LYS A 55 4.10 -1.79 0.80
C LYS A 55 3.23 -2.30 1.96
N PRO A 56 1.91 -2.43 1.77
CA PRO A 56 0.99 -2.78 2.83
C PRO A 56 1.13 -4.24 3.19
N VAL A 57 0.80 -4.52 4.44
CA VAL A 57 0.40 -5.85 4.87
C VAL A 57 -1.11 -5.96 4.68
N LEU A 58 -1.53 -6.84 3.77
CA LEU A 58 -2.92 -7.17 3.44
C LEU A 58 -3.30 -8.48 4.12
N ASP A 59 -4.52 -8.59 4.60
CA ASP A 59 -5.08 -9.85 5.10
C ASP A 59 -6.36 -10.23 4.36
N ASP A 60 -6.90 -11.41 4.66
CA ASP A 60 -8.14 -11.87 4.03
C ASP A 60 -9.36 -11.00 4.40
N ARG A 61 -9.27 -10.26 5.52
CA ARG A 61 -10.30 -9.34 6.00
C ARG A 61 -10.24 -7.97 5.34
N THR A 62 -9.17 -7.66 4.61
CA THR A 62 -8.98 -6.36 3.96
C THR A 62 -9.95 -6.24 2.78
N ARG A 63 -10.81 -5.21 2.81
CA ARG A 63 -11.81 -4.97 1.76
C ARG A 63 -11.28 -3.93 0.79
N VAL A 64 -11.14 -4.31 -0.48
CA VAL A 64 -10.64 -3.44 -1.56
C VAL A 64 -11.70 -3.22 -2.66
N GLN A 65 -12.97 -3.49 -2.34
CA GLN A 65 -14.03 -3.54 -3.34
C GLN A 65 -14.33 -2.14 -3.90
N GLY A 66 -14.27 -1.95 -5.21
CA GLY A 66 -14.37 -0.61 -5.82
C GLY A 66 -13.20 0.32 -5.54
N LEU A 67 -12.09 -0.17 -4.96
CA LEU A 67 -10.84 0.58 -4.89
C LEU A 67 -10.36 0.86 -6.32
N THR A 68 -10.01 2.12 -6.63
CA THR A 68 -9.61 2.48 -8.00
C THR A 68 -8.28 3.21 -8.07
N GLY A 69 -7.56 3.02 -9.19
CA GLY A 69 -6.45 3.87 -9.61
C GLY A 69 -5.11 3.14 -9.70
N THR A 70 -4.01 3.75 -9.25
CA THR A 70 -2.65 3.22 -9.47
C THR A 70 -1.82 3.14 -8.20
N VAL A 71 -1.10 2.03 -8.04
CA VAL A 71 -0.25 1.77 -6.87
C VAL A 71 1.12 1.28 -7.30
N PHE A 72 2.14 1.56 -6.50
CA PHE A 72 3.50 1.10 -6.71
C PHE A 72 3.93 0.17 -5.58
N GLY A 73 4.51 -0.97 -5.93
CA GLY A 73 5.25 -1.80 -4.99
C GLY A 73 4.71 -3.23 -4.86
N PRO A 74 5.51 -4.09 -4.21
CA PRO A 74 5.00 -5.35 -3.69
C PRO A 74 4.12 -5.11 -2.45
N ALA A 75 3.13 -5.96 -2.22
CA ALA A 75 2.34 -6.00 -0.99
C ALA A 75 2.53 -7.36 -0.30
N SER A 76 2.61 -7.38 1.02
CA SER A 76 2.67 -8.62 1.78
C SER A 76 1.27 -9.11 2.09
N LEU A 77 0.93 -10.33 1.69
CA LEU A 77 -0.33 -10.98 2.06
C LEU A 77 -0.10 -11.85 3.31
N GLU A 78 -0.60 -11.39 4.45
CA GLU A 78 -0.68 -12.13 5.72
C GLU A 78 -2.15 -12.53 5.95
N GLY A 79 -2.52 -13.76 5.58
CA GLY A 79 -3.90 -14.23 5.66
C GLY A 79 -4.03 -15.55 6.41
N SER A 80 -4.99 -16.38 5.99
CA SER A 80 -5.16 -17.74 6.55
C SER A 80 -4.07 -18.73 6.09
N GLY A 81 -3.15 -18.30 5.21
CA GLY A 81 -2.04 -19.09 4.68
C GLY A 81 -0.68 -18.51 5.05
N PRO A 82 0.42 -19.08 4.55
CA PRO A 82 1.76 -18.57 4.81
C PRO A 82 1.94 -17.16 4.24
N PRO A 83 2.67 -16.26 4.94
CA PRO A 83 2.96 -14.92 4.45
C PRO A 83 3.65 -15.01 3.08
N ARG A 84 3.06 -14.37 2.07
CA ARG A 84 3.61 -14.29 0.71
C ARG A 84 3.62 -12.86 0.21
N GLU A 85 4.69 -12.46 -0.47
CA GLU A 85 4.77 -11.15 -1.12
C GLU A 85 4.12 -11.24 -2.50
N LEU A 86 3.12 -10.39 -2.75
CA LEU A 86 2.48 -10.20 -4.03
C LEU A 86 3.15 -9.00 -4.71
N ALA A 87 3.84 -9.24 -5.81
CA ALA A 87 4.46 -8.19 -6.61
C ALA A 87 3.95 -8.28 -8.04
N GLY A 88 4.18 -7.24 -8.84
CA GLY A 88 3.99 -7.45 -10.26
C GLY A 88 2.50 -7.62 -10.63
N PRO A 89 2.23 -8.49 -11.62
CA PRO A 89 0.87 -8.88 -11.99
C PRO A 89 0.13 -9.64 -10.88
N GLU A 90 0.83 -10.33 -9.96
CA GLU A 90 0.15 -11.09 -8.89
C GLU A 90 -0.64 -10.17 -7.95
N LEU A 91 -0.07 -9.00 -7.63
CA LEU A 91 -0.78 -8.00 -6.82
C LEU A 91 -1.95 -7.39 -7.57
N ASP A 92 -1.79 -7.18 -8.87
CA ASP A 92 -2.83 -6.66 -9.75
C ASP A 92 -4.01 -7.63 -9.80
N GLU A 93 -3.75 -8.89 -10.12
CA GLU A 93 -4.76 -9.95 -10.13
C GLU A 93 -5.43 -10.11 -8.77
N TRP A 94 -4.67 -10.10 -7.67
CA TRP A 94 -5.24 -10.25 -6.32
C TRP A 94 -6.20 -9.12 -5.97
N LEU A 95 -5.85 -7.87 -6.29
CA LEU A 95 -6.70 -6.71 -6.05
C LEU A 95 -7.94 -6.75 -6.95
N ASN A 96 -7.74 -6.96 -8.25
CA ASN A 96 -8.82 -6.94 -9.23
C ASN A 96 -9.80 -8.11 -9.03
N ASN A 97 -9.31 -9.30 -8.63
CA ASN A 97 -10.16 -10.45 -8.30
C ASN A 97 -11.04 -10.21 -7.06
N ARG A 98 -10.67 -9.26 -6.19
CA ARG A 98 -11.48 -8.83 -5.04
C ARG A 98 -12.42 -7.67 -5.37
N GLY A 99 -12.57 -7.32 -6.65
CA GLY A 99 -13.43 -6.26 -7.13
C GLY A 99 -12.82 -4.86 -7.02
N ALA A 100 -11.51 -4.75 -6.83
CA ALA A 100 -10.81 -3.50 -7.10
C ALA A 100 -10.69 -3.27 -8.61
N ALA A 101 -10.42 -2.03 -9.00
CA ALA A 101 -9.98 -1.64 -10.34
C ALA A 101 -8.68 -0.83 -10.18
N VAL A 102 -7.66 -1.50 -9.67
CA VAL A 102 -6.34 -0.91 -9.41
C VAL A 102 -5.34 -1.50 -10.39
N GLN A 103 -4.51 -0.62 -10.95
CA GLN A 103 -3.38 -1.01 -11.77
C GLN A 103 -2.10 -0.90 -10.95
N VAL A 104 -1.40 -2.02 -10.79
CA VAL A 104 -0.08 -2.00 -10.15
C VAL A 104 0.95 -1.55 -11.17
N LEU A 105 1.59 -0.41 -10.90
CA LEU A 105 2.63 0.14 -11.75
C LEU A 105 3.96 -0.51 -11.39
N HIS A 106 4.42 -1.41 -12.25
CA HIS A 106 5.82 -1.83 -12.29
C HIS A 106 6.53 -0.84 -13.19
N SER A 107 7.73 -0.39 -12.81
CA SER A 107 8.57 0.42 -13.68
C SER A 107 8.57 -0.19 -15.08
N ARG A 108 8.02 0.55 -16.05
CA ARG A 108 7.85 0.18 -17.46
C ARG A 108 9.09 -0.55 -17.97
N THR A 109 9.05 -1.88 -18.03
CA THR A 109 9.80 -2.61 -19.06
C THR A 109 8.93 -2.51 -20.30
N GLY A 110 9.11 -1.44 -21.06
CA GLY A 110 8.58 -1.40 -22.41
C GLY A 110 9.37 -2.40 -23.25
N PRO A 111 8.74 -3.24 -24.10
CA PRO A 111 9.46 -3.74 -25.25
C PRO A 111 9.70 -2.55 -26.19
N ALA A 112 10.98 -2.25 -26.44
CA ALA A 112 11.40 -1.53 -27.64
C ALA A 112 11.27 -2.45 -28.86
#